data_AF-A0A5J4YWF3-F1
#
_entry.id   AF-A0A5J4YWF3-F1
#
_cell.length_a   1.000
_cell.length_b   1.000
_cell.length_c   1.000
_cell.angle_alpha   90.00
_cell.angle_beta   90.00
_cell.angle_gamma   90.00
#
_symmetry.space_group_name_H-M   'P 1'
#
loop_
_entity.id
_entity.type
_entity.pdbx_description
1 polymer ?
#
loop_
_entity_poly.entity_id
_entity_poly.type
_entity_poly.pdbx_seq_one_letter_code
_entity_poly.pdbx_strand_id
1 'polypeptide(L)'
;MPEIVKGVSFDTIAREWRFKWSPENEKKSLEEAQQLLEEVLPEVKSVDGVVDIRRTVCGGCLDFKVSTVLPAEKFGEWEKKGFAPEQVFLDKASKISGISQIETQTYTIASMM
;
A
#
# COMPACT_ATOMS: atom_id res chain seq x y z
N MET A 1 -16.03 -18.09 1.40
CA MET A 1 -15.37 -16.81 1.72
C MET A 1 -14.94 -16.88 3.17
N PRO A 2 -13.68 -16.52 3.49
CA PRO A 2 -13.27 -16.34 4.86
C PRO A 2 -14.17 -15.35 5.60
N GLU A 3 -14.33 -15.55 6.91
CA GLU A 3 -15.06 -14.67 7.79
C GLU A 3 -14.16 -14.22 8.94
N ILE A 4 -14.25 -12.95 9.33
CA ILE A 4 -13.64 -12.46 10.58
C ILE A 4 -14.51 -12.91 11.76
N VAL A 5 -15.82 -12.74 11.59
CA VAL A 5 -16.89 -13.15 12.51
C VAL A 5 -18.15 -13.36 11.66
N LYS A 6 -19.13 -14.09 12.19
CA LYS A 6 -20.40 -14.39 11.50
C LYS A 6 -20.99 -13.15 10.82
N GLY A 7 -21.15 -13.21 9.49
CA GLY A 7 -21.74 -12.15 8.68
C GLY A 7 -20.75 -11.06 8.23
N VAL A 8 -19.48 -11.15 8.62
CA VAL A 8 -18.40 -10.26 8.19
C VAL A 8 -17.42 -11.08 7.34
N SER A 9 -17.86 -11.37 6.12
CA SER A 9 -17.10 -12.15 5.13
C SER A 9 -16.34 -11.25 4.15
N PHE A 10 -15.25 -11.75 3.60
CA PHE A 10 -14.43 -11.03 2.62
C PHE A 10 -13.89 -11.98 1.56
N ASP A 11 -13.53 -11.43 0.40
CA ASP A 11 -12.92 -12.13 -0.72
C ASP A 11 -11.45 -11.75 -0.92
N THR A 12 -11.11 -10.51 -0.59
CA THR A 12 -9.78 -9.94 -0.81
C THR A 12 -9.20 -9.31 0.46
N ILE A 13 -7.88 -9.23 0.49
CA ILE A 13 -7.10 -8.58 1.55
C ILE A 13 -6.18 -7.58 0.88
N ALA A 14 -6.08 -6.39 1.47
CA ALA A 14 -5.16 -5.36 1.05
C ALA A 14 -4.03 -5.18 2.07
N ARG A 15 -2.83 -4.96 1.57
CA ARG A 15 -1.70 -4.42 2.31
C ARG A 15 -1.48 -2.98 1.86
N GLU A 16 -1.64 -2.03 2.79
CA GLU A 16 -1.48 -0.60 2.55
C GLU A 16 -0.15 -0.11 3.13
N TRP A 17 0.64 0.54 2.29
CA TRP A 17 1.77 1.38 2.69
C TRP A 17 1.29 2.81 2.76
N ARG A 18 1.61 3.51 3.84
CA ARG A 18 1.18 4.90 3.98
C ARG A 18 2.20 5.78 4.67
N PHE A 19 2.17 7.06 4.33
CA PHE A 19 2.91 8.10 5.00
C PHE A 19 2.29 9.47 4.72
N LYS A 20 2.72 10.47 5.50
CA LYS A 20 2.43 11.87 5.25
C LYS A 20 3.48 12.49 4.35
N TRP A 21 3.04 13.26 3.35
CA TRP A 21 3.90 14.13 2.54
C TRP A 21 3.80 15.58 3.01
N SER A 22 4.78 16.41 2.66
CA SER A 22 4.81 17.84 2.99
C SER A 22 4.42 18.69 1.77
N PRO A 23 3.55 19.71 1.94
CA PRO A 23 3.23 20.66 0.88
C PRO A 23 4.34 21.68 0.59
N GLU A 24 5.39 21.71 1.41
CA GLU A 24 6.54 22.60 1.23
C GLU A 24 7.33 22.26 -0.04
N ASN A 25 8.18 23.20 -0.46
CA ASN A 25 9.03 23.07 -1.66
C ASN A 25 8.23 22.60 -2.89
N GLU A 26 7.08 23.24 -3.14
CA GLU A 26 6.21 22.91 -4.28
C GLU A 26 5.76 21.43 -4.28
N LYS A 27 5.55 20.85 -3.09
CA LYS A 27 5.17 19.44 -2.89
C LYS A 27 6.24 18.44 -3.35
N LYS A 28 7.52 18.82 -3.27
CA LYS A 28 8.65 17.97 -3.72
C LYS A 28 8.61 16.56 -3.14
N SER A 29 8.27 16.42 -1.85
CA SER A 29 8.14 15.11 -1.19
C SER A 29 7.11 14.18 -1.85
N LEU A 30 6.02 14.74 -2.40
CA LEU A 30 4.98 13.99 -3.10
C LEU A 30 5.45 13.56 -4.51
N GLU A 31 6.21 14.40 -5.20
CA GLU A 31 6.84 14.05 -6.48
C GLU A 31 7.84 12.90 -6.30
N GLU A 32 8.74 13.01 -5.32
CA GLU A 32 9.74 11.97 -5.03
C GLU A 32 9.08 10.66 -4.58
N ALA A 33 8.01 10.73 -3.78
CA ALA A 33 7.20 9.55 -3.43
C ALA A 33 6.56 8.87 -4.65
N GLN A 34 6.09 9.65 -5.64
CA GLN A 34 5.53 9.11 -6.87
C GLN A 34 6.60 8.44 -7.74
N GLN A 35 7.76 9.06 -7.90
CA GLN A 35 8.89 8.46 -8.64
C GLN A 35 9.34 7.15 -7.98
N LEU A 36 9.46 7.15 -6.65
CA LEU A 36 9.78 5.95 -5.89
C LEU A 36 8.75 4.83 -6.08
N LEU A 37 7.45 5.16 -6.11
CA LEU A 37 6.41 4.17 -6.41
C LEU A 37 6.60 3.59 -7.82
N GLU A 38 6.88 4.43 -8.81
CA GLU A 38 7.11 3.98 -10.20
C GLU A 38 8.29 3.02 -10.32
N GLU A 39 9.37 3.23 -9.55
CA GLU A 39 10.52 2.31 -9.50
C GLU A 39 10.13 0.91 -9.02
N VAL A 40 9.32 0.80 -7.96
CA VAL A 40 8.97 -0.50 -7.35
C VAL A 40 7.71 -1.13 -7.95
N LEU A 41 6.90 -0.37 -8.68
CA LEU A 41 5.62 -0.81 -9.23
C LEU A 41 5.72 -2.08 -10.10
N PRO A 42 6.75 -2.29 -10.93
CA PRO A 42 6.91 -3.54 -11.67
C PRO A 42 7.04 -4.77 -10.77
N GLU A 43 7.74 -4.65 -9.63
CA GLU A 43 7.88 -5.74 -8.66
C GLU A 43 6.56 -6.00 -7.93
N VAL A 44 5.83 -4.94 -7.53
CA VAL A 44 4.50 -5.08 -6.92
C VAL A 44 3.54 -5.79 -7.88
N LYS A 45 3.53 -5.40 -9.16
CA LYS A 45 2.72 -6.05 -10.20
C LYS A 45 3.08 -7.51 -10.45
N SER A 46 4.31 -7.90 -10.11
CA SER A 46 4.81 -9.27 -10.29
C SER A 46 4.50 -10.17 -9.09
N VAL A 47 3.90 -9.63 -8.02
CA VAL A 47 3.44 -10.44 -6.88
C VAL A 47 2.29 -11.34 -7.35
N ASP A 48 2.43 -12.65 -7.10
CA ASP A 48 1.43 -13.64 -7.50
C ASP A 48 0.07 -13.34 -6.87
N GLY A 49 -0.98 -13.34 -7.71
CA GLY A 49 -2.34 -13.11 -7.27
C GLY A 49 -2.74 -11.65 -7.04
N VAL A 50 -1.91 -10.65 -7.38
CA VAL A 50 -2.35 -9.24 -7.32
C VAL A 50 -3.53 -9.01 -8.27
N VAL A 51 -4.61 -8.45 -7.72
CA VAL A 51 -5.84 -8.12 -8.47
C VAL A 51 -6.08 -6.62 -8.59
N ASP A 52 -5.53 -5.82 -7.66
CA ASP A 52 -5.58 -4.37 -7.73
C ASP A 52 -4.34 -3.75 -7.06
N ILE A 53 -3.87 -2.63 -7.59
CA ILE A 53 -2.87 -1.78 -6.95
C ILE A 53 -3.42 -0.36 -7.02
N ARG A 54 -3.72 0.22 -5.86
CA ARG A 54 -4.38 1.52 -5.79
C ARG A 54 -3.54 2.52 -5.02
N ARG A 55 -3.23 3.64 -5.69
CA ARG A 55 -2.64 4.81 -5.04
C ARG A 55 -3.73 5.80 -4.63
N THR A 56 -3.74 6.21 -3.37
CA THR A 56 -4.62 7.28 -2.87
C THR A 56 -3.78 8.43 -2.33
N VAL A 57 -4.07 9.65 -2.77
CA VAL A 57 -3.40 10.87 -2.30
C VAL A 57 -4.44 11.83 -1.74
N CYS A 58 -4.28 12.19 -0.47
CA CYS A 58 -5.20 13.07 0.26
C CYS A 58 -4.64 14.50 0.30
N GLY A 59 -5.29 15.45 -0.37
CA GLY A 59 -4.87 16.86 -0.37
C GLY A 59 -5.05 17.58 0.97
N GLY A 60 -6.00 17.15 1.80
CA GLY A 60 -6.28 17.80 3.09
C GLY A 60 -5.47 17.23 4.25
N CYS A 61 -5.43 15.90 4.35
CA CYS A 61 -4.75 15.18 5.42
C CYS A 61 -3.31 14.77 5.06
N LEU A 62 -2.86 15.10 3.85
CA LEU A 62 -1.50 14.87 3.34
C LEU A 62 -1.06 13.41 3.33
N ASP A 63 -1.99 12.45 3.25
CA ASP A 63 -1.66 11.04 3.07
C ASP A 63 -1.22 10.75 1.63
N PHE A 64 -0.18 9.92 1.49
CA PHE A 64 0.11 9.12 0.30
C PHE A 64 -0.01 7.65 0.70
N LYS A 65 -0.83 6.91 -0.04
CA LYS A 65 -1.15 5.52 0.26
C LYS A 65 -1.02 4.67 -0.98
N VAL A 66 -0.50 3.46 -0.82
CA VAL A 66 -0.43 2.43 -1.86
C VAL A 66 -1.00 1.15 -1.28
N SER A 67 -2.11 0.69 -1.84
CA SER A 67 -2.78 -0.54 -1.42
C SER A 67 -2.61 -1.61 -2.49
N THR A 68 -1.97 -2.71 -2.12
CA THR A 68 -1.83 -3.91 -2.97
C THR A 68 -2.84 -4.94 -2.52
N VAL A 69 -3.73 -5.35 -3.42
CA VAL A 69 -4.89 -6.19 -3.12
C VAL A 69 -4.71 -7.57 -3.74
N LEU A 70 -4.88 -8.61 -2.93
CA LEU A 70 -4.82 -10.01 -3.34
C LEU A 70 -6.07 -10.76 -2.86
N PRO A 71 -6.47 -11.85 -3.52
CA PRO A 71 -7.39 -12.84 -2.96
C PRO A 71 -6.89 -13.35 -1.61
N ALA A 72 -7.81 -13.59 -0.67
CA ALA A 72 -7.47 -14.05 0.67
C ALA A 72 -6.62 -15.34 0.70
N GLU A 73 -6.83 -16.23 -0.29
CA GLU A 73 -6.07 -17.49 -0.42
C GLU A 73 -4.60 -17.30 -0.83
N LYS A 74 -4.29 -16.21 -1.53
CA LYS A 74 -2.94 -15.87 -2.01
C LYS A 74 -2.15 -14.98 -1.05
N PHE A 75 -2.85 -14.20 -0.24
CA PHE A 75 -2.24 -13.22 0.66
C PHE A 75 -1.22 -13.86 1.62
N GLY A 76 -1.53 -15.02 2.18
CA GLY A 76 -0.63 -15.71 3.14
C GLY A 76 0.69 -16.17 2.52
N GLU A 77 0.76 -16.41 1.21
CA GLU A 77 2.02 -16.73 0.52
C GLU A 77 2.91 -15.49 0.38
N TRP A 78 2.31 -14.32 0.17
CA TRP A 78 3.01 -13.04 0.08
C TRP A 78 3.47 -12.54 1.46
N GLU A 79 2.66 -12.73 2.51
CA GLU A 79 3.03 -12.43 3.90
C GLU A 79 4.28 -13.20 4.34
N LYS A 80 4.37 -14.50 4.03
CA LYS A 80 5.56 -15.32 4.32
C LYS A 80 6.83 -14.82 3.64
N LYS A 81 6.70 -14.04 2.55
CA LYS A 81 7.80 -13.39 1.85
C LYS A 81 8.08 -11.97 2.37
N GLY A 82 7.49 -11.58 3.49
CA GLY A 82 7.68 -10.27 4.12
C GLY A 82 7.08 -9.12 3.32
N PHE A 83 6.01 -9.37 2.55
CA PHE A 83 5.34 -8.38 1.71
C PHE A 83 6.24 -7.69 0.68
N ALA A 84 7.32 -8.37 0.23
CA ALA A 84 8.24 -7.80 -0.76
C ALA A 84 7.49 -7.21 -1.98
N PRO A 85 7.83 -5.99 -2.45
CA PRO A 85 9.02 -5.18 -2.11
C PRO A 85 8.81 -4.13 -0.99
N GLU A 86 7.84 -4.30 -0.09
CA GLU A 86 7.45 -3.33 0.96
C GLU A 86 8.64 -2.68 1.68
N GLN A 87 9.55 -3.49 2.24
CA GLN A 87 10.69 -2.97 3.00
C GLN A 87 11.54 -2.00 2.18
N VAL A 88 11.81 -2.32 0.91
CA VAL A 88 12.63 -1.48 0.01
C VAL A 88 11.94 -0.15 -0.24
N PHE A 89 10.63 -0.17 -0.47
CA PHE A 89 9.85 1.05 -0.69
C PHE A 89 9.84 1.94 0.56
N LEU A 90 9.55 1.37 1.74
CA LEU A 90 9.47 2.15 2.99
C LEU A 90 10.85 2.70 3.41
N ASP A 91 11.93 1.93 3.23
CA ASP A 91 13.29 2.39 3.55
C ASP A 91 13.71 3.56 2.67
N LYS A 92 13.39 3.53 1.37
CA LYS A 92 13.64 4.65 0.46
C LYS A 92 12.74 5.85 0.79
N ALA A 93 11.46 5.63 1.09
CA ALA A 93 10.54 6.70 1.46
C ALA A 93 10.97 7.42 2.74
N SER A 94 11.52 6.71 3.73
CA SER A 94 12.02 7.30 4.98
C SER A 94 13.15 8.31 4.80
N LYS A 95 13.82 8.30 3.64
CA LYS A 95 14.93 9.19 3.31
C LYS A 95 14.50 10.42 2.52
N ILE A 96 13.25 10.46 2.05
CA ILE A 96 12.71 11.62 1.34
C ILE A 96 12.41 12.72 2.35
N SER A 97 12.98 13.90 2.12
CA SER A 97 12.72 15.06 2.97
C SER A 97 11.25 15.45 2.90
N GLY A 98 10.61 15.65 4.07
CA GLY A 98 9.19 15.98 4.18
C GLY A 98 8.24 14.78 4.25
N ILE A 99 8.75 13.55 4.15
CA ILE A 99 7.97 12.35 4.51
C ILE A 99 7.98 12.14 6.03
N SER A 100 6.83 11.78 6.59
CA SER A 100 6.69 11.44 8.01
C SER A 100 5.57 10.42 8.23
N GLN A 101 5.42 9.91 9.46
CA GLN A 101 4.36 8.96 9.85
C GLN A 101 4.24 7.76 8.90
N ILE A 102 5.38 7.12 8.62
CA ILE A 102 5.42 5.90 7.80
C ILE A 102 4.79 4.77 8.61
N GLU A 103 3.74 4.18 8.05
CA GLU A 103 2.99 3.08 8.66
C GLU A 103 2.61 2.05 7.58
N THR A 104 2.23 0.87 8.04
CA THR A 104 1.62 -0.15 7.21
C THR A 104 0.34 -0.67 7.86
N GLN A 105 -0.64 -1.05 7.06
CA GLN A 105 -1.90 -1.60 7.54
C GLN A 105 -2.33 -2.77 6.66
N THR A 106 -2.96 -3.76 7.28
CA THR A 106 -3.59 -4.89 6.58
C THR A 106 -5.07 -4.88 6.90
N TYR A 107 -5.91 -4.93 5.87
CA TYR A 107 -7.36 -4.92 6.03
C TYR A 107 -8.04 -5.79 4.99
N THR A 108 -9.22 -6.28 5.33
CA THR A 108 -10.06 -7.06 4.42
C THR A 108 -10.93 -6.13 3.58
N ILE A 109 -11.20 -6.54 2.35
CA ILE A 109 -12.10 -5.84 1.43
C ILE A 109 -13.19 -6.83 1.02
N ALA A 110 -14.43 -6.33 0.96
CA ALA A 110 -15.57 -7.07 0.45
C ALA A 110 -16.39 -6.13 -0.44
N SER A 111 -16.79 -6.59 -1.62
CA SER A 111 -17.72 -5.84 -2.48
C SER A 111 -19.11 -5.79 -1.84
N MET A 112 -19.74 -4.61 -1.86
CA MET A 112 -21.09 -4.36 -1.33
C MET A 112 -22.08 -3.94 -2.43
N MET A 113 -21.69 -4.08 -3.70
CA MET A 113 -22.46 -3.71 -4.88
C MET A 113 -22.86 -4.94 -5.69
#